data_AF-A0A353QXD2-F1
#
_entry.id   AF-A0A353QXD2-F1
#
_cell.length_a   1.000
_cell.length_b   1.000
_cell.length_c   1.000
_cell.angle_alpha   90.00
_cell.angle_beta   90.00
_cell.angle_gamma   90.00
#
_symmetry.space_group_name_H-M   'P 1'
#
loop_
_entity.id
_entity.type
_entity.pdbx_description
1 polymer ?
#
loop_
_entity_poly.entity_id
_entity_poly.type
_entity_poly.pdbx_seq_one_letter_code
_entity_poly.pdbx_strand_id
1 'polypeptide(L)'
;MEVRSKESYIRTSARKLRRVINEIRGKKVPDALNILKFMPYFAAKVVEKNLINAVANASEKWGVVSDNLMVSEVTADEGPTYKRARPRAQGRMYKIMKRTSHLTVQVKVVEEKK
;
A
#
# COMPACT_ATOMS: atom_id res chain seq x y z
N MET A 1 18.87 -5.87 -5.45
CA MET A 1 17.86 -6.41 -6.39
C MET A 1 16.47 -6.00 -5.93
N GLU A 2 15.60 -5.46 -6.81
CA GLU A 2 14.28 -4.90 -6.43
C GLU A 2 13.11 -5.43 -7.28
N VAL A 3 11.99 -5.74 -6.60
CA VAL A 3 10.74 -6.23 -7.19
C VAL A 3 9.61 -5.35 -6.69
N ARG A 4 8.72 -5.00 -7.61
CA ARG A 4 7.57 -4.13 -7.35
C ARG A 4 6.26 -4.89 -7.49
N SER A 5 5.29 -4.51 -6.68
CA SER A 5 3.88 -4.87 -6.80
C SER A 5 3.05 -3.59 -6.85
N LYS A 6 2.06 -3.54 -7.75
CA LYS A 6 1.20 -2.37 -7.94
C LYS A 6 -0.26 -2.76 -7.95
N GLU A 7 -1.06 -2.09 -7.13
CA GLU A 7 -2.53 -2.18 -7.17
C GLU A 7 -3.11 -0.81 -7.51
N SER A 8 -4.01 -0.80 -8.49
CA SER A 8 -4.55 0.43 -9.06
C SER A 8 -6.04 0.58 -8.80
N TYR A 9 -6.51 1.82 -8.74
CA TYR A 9 -7.92 2.17 -8.57
C TYR A 9 -8.54 1.70 -7.24
N ILE A 10 -7.74 1.68 -6.18
CA ILE A 10 -8.19 1.34 -4.83
C ILE A 10 -9.21 2.39 -4.38
N ARG A 11 -10.39 1.95 -3.92
CA ARG A 11 -11.49 2.81 -3.46
C ARG A 11 -11.25 3.41 -2.06
N THR A 12 -10.06 3.95 -1.84
CA THR A 12 -9.63 4.64 -0.62
C THR A 12 -8.81 5.88 -1.00
N SER A 13 -8.82 6.89 -0.14
CA SER A 13 -7.98 8.09 -0.32
C SER A 13 -6.50 7.79 -0.02
N ALA A 14 -5.59 8.34 -0.82
CA ALA A 14 -4.15 8.18 -0.62
C ALA A 14 -3.69 8.54 0.80
N ARG A 15 -4.24 9.59 1.42
CA ARG A 15 -3.92 9.98 2.81
C ARG A 15 -4.10 8.85 3.83
N LYS A 16 -5.16 8.04 3.71
CA LYS A 16 -5.42 6.91 4.62
C LYS A 16 -4.42 5.77 4.41
N LEU A 17 -4.03 5.52 3.16
CA LEU A 17 -2.98 4.54 2.84
C LEU A 17 -1.61 5.01 3.34
N ARG A 18 -1.25 6.27 3.12
CA ARG A 18 0.03 6.84 3.56
C ARG A 18 0.26 6.69 5.07
N ARG A 19 -0.80 6.81 5.88
CA ARG A 19 -0.72 6.58 7.33
C ARG A 19 -0.19 5.18 7.67
N VAL A 20 -0.67 4.15 6.96
CA VAL A 20 -0.25 2.76 7.17
C VAL A 20 1.12 2.49 6.56
N ILE A 21 1.33 2.98 5.35
CA ILE A 21 2.56 2.75 4.57
C ILE A 21 3.79 3.30 5.27
N ASN A 22 3.67 4.47 5.90
CA ASN A 22 4.80 5.09 6.61
C ASN A 22 5.29 4.21 7.78
N GLU A 23 4.43 3.39 8.37
CA GLU A 23 4.80 2.49 9.48
C GLU A 23 5.61 1.27 9.02
N ILE A 24 5.46 0.83 7.78
CA ILE A 24 6.11 -0.38 7.26
C ILE A 24 7.36 -0.07 6.42
N ARG A 25 7.56 1.19 6.02
CA ARG A 25 8.70 1.59 5.20
C ARG A 25 10.01 1.30 5.94
N GLY A 26 10.93 0.60 5.28
CA GLY A 26 12.24 0.27 5.85
C GLY A 26 12.21 -0.85 6.90
N LYS A 27 11.09 -1.56 7.09
CA LYS A 27 11.05 -2.75 7.96
C LYS A 27 11.34 -4.02 7.17
N LYS A 28 11.78 -5.06 7.87
CA LYS A 28 11.83 -6.41 7.29
C LYS A 28 10.41 -6.87 6.97
N VAL A 29 10.27 -7.71 5.94
CA VAL A 29 8.96 -8.21 5.49
C VAL A 29 8.17 -8.92 6.60
N PRO A 30 8.76 -9.83 7.41
CA PRO A 30 8.02 -10.49 8.50
C PRO A 30 7.45 -9.50 9.52
N ASP A 31 8.25 -8.52 9.94
CA ASP A 31 7.82 -7.49 10.89
C ASP A 31 6.70 -6.62 10.29
N ALA A 32 6.83 -6.24 9.02
CA ALA A 32 5.81 -5.48 8.32
C ALA A 32 4.48 -6.26 8.23
N LEU A 33 4.52 -7.55 7.91
CA LEU A 33 3.32 -8.40 7.87
C LEU A 33 2.65 -8.49 9.25
N ASN A 34 3.43 -8.66 10.32
CA ASN A 34 2.89 -8.69 11.68
C ASN A 34 2.22 -7.37 12.07
N ILE A 35 2.87 -6.24 11.78
CA ILE A 35 2.30 -4.91 12.05
C ILE A 35 0.98 -4.73 11.29
N LEU A 36 0.95 -5.07 9.99
CA LEU A 36 -0.23 -4.91 9.16
C LEU A 36 -1.40 -5.79 9.61
N LYS A 37 -1.12 -7.01 10.05
CA LYS A 37 -2.13 -7.98 10.51
C LYS A 37 -2.90 -7.49 11.73
N PHE A 38 -2.26 -6.77 12.65
CA PHE A 38 -2.89 -6.26 13.88
C PHE A 38 -3.37 -4.80 13.77
N MET A 39 -3.14 -4.12 12.64
CA MET A 39 -3.64 -2.77 12.46
C MET A 39 -5.16 -2.76 12.23
N PRO A 40 -5.91 -1.87 12.92
CA PRO A 40 -7.39 -1.82 12.82
C PRO A 40 -7.89 -1.16 11.53
N TYR A 41 -7.00 -0.68 10.66
CA TYR A 41 -7.36 0.12 9.50
C TYR A 41 -7.67 -0.75 8.29
N PHE A 42 -8.74 -0.45 7.55
CA PHE A 42 -9.00 -1.09 6.23
C PHE A 42 -7.82 -0.98 5.26
N ALA A 43 -7.08 0.14 5.32
CA ALA A 43 -5.88 0.35 4.54
C ALA A 43 -4.79 -0.71 4.80
N ALA A 44 -4.71 -1.26 6.01
CA ALA A 44 -3.73 -2.29 6.35
C ALA A 44 -3.97 -3.58 5.57
N LYS A 45 -5.24 -4.02 5.47
CA LYS A 45 -5.61 -5.20 4.68
C LYS A 45 -5.25 -5.08 3.19
N VAL A 46 -5.38 -3.89 2.61
CA VAL A 46 -5.00 -3.62 1.21
C VAL A 46 -3.48 -3.66 1.03
N VAL A 47 -2.75 -3.08 1.98
CA VAL A 47 -1.28 -3.06 1.94
C VAL A 47 -0.70 -4.44 2.19
N GLU A 48 -1.26 -5.22 3.12
CA GLU A 48 -0.90 -6.60 3.44
C GLU A 48 -1.01 -7.49 2.19
N LYS A 49 -2.14 -7.45 1.50
CA LYS A 49 -2.35 -8.20 0.26
C LYS A 49 -1.29 -7.86 -0.80
N ASN A 50 -0.95 -6.58 -0.97
CA ASN A 50 0.08 -6.18 -1.92
C ASN A 50 1.48 -6.60 -1.51
N LEU A 51 1.78 -6.58 -0.22
CA LEU A 51 3.07 -7.02 0.30
C LEU A 51 3.25 -8.53 0.10
N ILE A 52 2.21 -9.34 0.35
CA ILE A 52 2.21 -10.78 0.06
C ILE A 52 2.48 -11.03 -1.43
N ASN A 53 1.81 -10.29 -2.32
CA ASN A 53 2.06 -10.39 -3.76
C ASN A 53 3.50 -10.01 -4.14
N ALA A 54 4.06 -8.95 -3.52
CA ALA A 54 5.45 -8.54 -3.77
C ALA A 54 6.46 -9.62 -3.35
N VAL A 55 6.21 -10.29 -2.21
CA VAL A 55 7.01 -11.41 -1.72
C VAL A 55 6.91 -12.61 -2.65
N ALA A 56 5.70 -12.94 -3.12
CA ALA A 56 5.50 -14.02 -4.08
C ALA A 56 6.28 -13.75 -5.38
N ASN A 57 6.18 -12.55 -5.93
CA ASN A 57 6.92 -12.15 -7.13
C ASN A 57 8.45 -12.20 -6.92
N ALA A 58 8.93 -11.83 -5.73
CA ALA A 58 10.36 -11.90 -5.40
C ALA A 58 10.84 -13.35 -5.28
N SER A 59 10.03 -14.21 -4.67
CA SER A 59 10.31 -15.65 -4.55
C SER A 59 10.38 -16.32 -5.93
N GLU A 60 9.42 -16.05 -6.81
CA GLU A 60 9.40 -16.61 -8.17
C GLU A 60 10.59 -16.12 -9.01
N LYS A 61 10.95 -14.84 -8.88
CA LYS A 61 12.00 -14.24 -9.71
C LYS A 61 13.42 -14.59 -9.26
N TRP A 62 13.65 -14.75 -7.95
CA TRP A 62 15.01 -14.90 -7.40
C TRP A 62 15.19 -16.06 -6.43
N GLY A 63 14.14 -16.83 -6.13
CA GLY A 63 14.21 -17.96 -5.20
C GLY A 63 14.52 -17.56 -3.76
N VAL A 64 14.22 -16.32 -3.38
CA VAL A 64 14.56 -15.77 -2.05
C VAL A 64 13.44 -15.97 -1.03
N VAL A 65 13.82 -16.26 0.21
CA VAL A 65 12.90 -16.38 1.35
C VAL A 65 12.54 -15.00 1.90
N SER A 66 11.34 -14.89 2.51
CA SER A 66 10.79 -13.66 3.09
C SER A 66 11.72 -12.94 4.07
N ASP A 67 12.56 -13.67 4.80
CA ASP A 67 13.38 -13.12 5.88
C ASP A 67 14.54 -12.27 5.36
N ASN A 68 14.95 -12.54 4.12
CA ASN A 68 15.99 -11.81 3.41
C ASN A 68 15.43 -10.59 2.65
N LEU A 69 14.12 -10.35 2.74
CA LEU A 69 13.45 -9.24 2.08
C LEU A 69 13.19 -8.08 3.05
N MET A 70 13.43 -6.87 2.56
CA MET A 70 13.13 -5.62 3.24
C MET A 70 12.26 -4.75 2.35
N VAL A 71 11.33 -4.03 2.97
CA VAL A 71 10.50 -3.06 2.27
C VAL A 71 11.35 -1.83 1.94
N SER A 72 11.69 -1.63 0.66
CA SER A 72 12.56 -0.53 0.22
C SER A 72 11.75 0.77 0.10
N GLU A 73 10.83 0.80 -0.85
CA GLU A 73 10.01 1.95 -1.17
C GLU A 73 8.54 1.55 -1.20
N VAL A 74 7.70 2.37 -0.57
CA VAL A 74 6.25 2.20 -0.64
C VAL A 74 5.60 3.55 -0.80
N THR A 75 4.82 3.69 -1.86
CA THR A 75 4.18 4.93 -2.28
C THR A 75 2.69 4.73 -2.47
N ALA A 76 1.92 5.76 -2.13
CA ALA A 76 0.49 5.83 -2.39
C ALA A 76 0.17 7.14 -3.10
N ASP A 77 -0.21 7.00 -4.37
CA ASP A 77 -0.53 8.10 -5.27
C ASP A 77 -2.03 8.30 -5.36
N GLU A 78 -2.43 9.53 -5.67
CA GLU A 78 -3.84 9.82 -5.93
C GLU A 78 -4.25 9.28 -7.30
N GLY A 79 -5.38 8.57 -7.32
CA GLY A 79 -6.01 8.11 -8.54
C GLY A 79 -7.14 9.05 -8.99
N PRO A 80 -7.88 8.68 -10.05
CA PRO A 80 -9.01 9.47 -10.50
C PRO A 80 -10.06 9.62 -9.39
N THR A 81 -10.56 10.85 -9.23
CA THR A 81 -11.54 11.17 -8.21
C THR A 81 -12.93 11.24 -8.81
N TYR A 82 -13.84 10.41 -8.30
CA TYR A 82 -15.23 10.45 -8.70
C TYR A 82 -15.96 11.59 -7.98
N LYS A 83 -16.55 12.50 -8.75
CA LYS A 83 -17.37 13.60 -8.25
C LYS A 83 -18.81 13.10 -8.10
N ARG A 84 -19.43 13.36 -6.95
CA ARG A 84 -20.84 13.06 -6.66
C ARG A 84 -21.52 14.31 -6.15
N ALA A 85 -22.73 14.61 -6.61
CA ALA A 85 -23.53 15.68 -6.06
C ALA A 85 -24.11 15.27 -4.70
N ARG A 86 -24.21 16.22 -3.78
CA ARG A 86 -24.93 16.07 -2.50
C ARG A 86 -25.86 17.27 -2.33
N PRO A 87 -27.18 17.05 -2.27
CA PRO A 87 -28.12 18.13 -2.00
C PRO A 87 -27.90 18.68 -0.58
N ARG A 88 -28.15 19.98 -0.41
CA ARG A 88 -28.07 20.72 0.85
C ARG A 88 -29.28 21.66 0.98
N ALA A 89 -29.46 22.21 2.18
CA ALA A 89 -30.54 23.14 2.48
C ALA A 89 -30.52 24.36 1.52
N GLN A 90 -31.69 24.97 1.35
CA GLN A 90 -31.91 26.14 0.49
C GLN A 90 -31.50 25.91 -0.99
N GLY A 91 -31.79 24.74 -1.54
CA GLY A 91 -31.50 24.42 -2.96
C GLY A 91 -30.02 24.35 -3.32
N ARG A 92 -29.11 24.38 -2.34
CA ARG A 92 -27.66 24.34 -2.58
C ARG A 92 -27.20 22.93 -2.95
N MET A 93 -26.19 22.83 -3.81
CA MET A 93 -25.59 21.55 -4.20
C MET A 93 -24.08 21.54 -3.95
N TYR A 94 -23.63 20.59 -3.12
CA TYR A 94 -22.21 20.43 -2.81
C TYR A 94 -21.63 19.21 -3.52
N LYS A 95 -20.32 19.17 -3.70
CA LYS A 95 -19.60 18.01 -4.26
C LYS A 95 -19.04 17.11 -3.15
N ILE A 96 -19.30 15.81 -3.23
CA ILE A 96 -18.57 14.77 -2.52
C ILE A 96 -17.51 14.21 -3.47
N MET A 97 -16.26 14.17 -3.01
CA MET A 97 -15.15 13.57 -3.75
C MET A 97 -14.88 12.15 -3.26
N LYS A 98 -15.24 11.15 -4.06
CA LYS A 98 -14.90 9.74 -3.82
C LYS A 98 -13.54 9.48 -4.48
N ARG A 99 -12.47 9.79 -3.74
CA ARG A 99 -11.08 9.62 -4.18
C ARG A 99 -10.73 8.14 -4.35
N THR A 100 -9.88 7.85 -5.33
CA THR A 100 -9.19 6.56 -5.44
C THR A 100 -7.69 6.76 -5.27
N SER A 101 -6.97 5.66 -5.19
CA SER A 101 -5.51 5.67 -5.04
C SER A 101 -4.86 4.51 -5.80
N HIS A 102 -3.58 4.69 -6.07
CA HIS A 102 -2.69 3.65 -6.58
C HIS A 102 -1.64 3.37 -5.51
N LEU A 103 -1.39 2.10 -5.23
CA LEU A 103 -0.40 1.65 -4.26
C LEU A 103 0.74 0.95 -5.01
N THR A 104 1.97 1.36 -4.72
CA THR A 104 3.17 0.68 -5.19
C THR A 104 3.97 0.23 -3.97
N VAL A 105 4.28 -1.07 -3.90
CA VAL A 105 5.12 -1.67 -2.86
C VAL A 105 6.37 -2.23 -3.54
N GLN A 106 7.54 -1.86 -3.06
CA GLN A 106 8.82 -2.39 -3.53
C GLN A 106 9.53 -3.12 -2.39
N VAL A 107 10.05 -4.30 -2.72
CA VAL A 107 10.86 -5.11 -1.82
C VAL A 107 12.25 -5.29 -2.41
N LYS A 108 13.26 -5.19 -1.54
CA LYS A 108 14.66 -5.40 -1.86
C LYS A 108 15.22 -6.56 -1.07
N VAL A 109 16.16 -7.28 -1.67
CA VAL A 109 16.99 -8.26 -0.95
C VAL A 109 17.98 -7.50 -0.08
N VAL A 110 18.11 -7.90 1.19
CA VAL A 110 19.14 -7.39 2.09
C VAL A 110 20.42 -8.17 1.87
N GLU A 111 21.48 -7.50 1.46
CA GLU A 111 22.83 -8.07 1.45
C GLU A 111 23.44 -7.82 2.84
N GLU A 112 23.75 -8.88 3.58
CA GLU A 112 24.52 -8.74 4.82
C GLU A 112 25.90 -8.18 4.48
N LYS A 113 26.19 -6.97 4.96
CA LYS A 113 27.55 -6.44 4.91
C LYS A 113 28.41 -7.25 5.87
N LYS A 114 29.29 -8.08 5.30
CA LYS A 114 30.42 -8.70 6.01
C LYS A 114 31.40 -7.65 6.51
#